data_AF-A0A9P7FA17-F1
#
_entry.id   AF-A0A9P7FA17-F1
#
_cell.length_a   1.000
_cell.length_b   1.000
_cell.length_c   1.000
_cell.angle_alpha   90.00
_cell.angle_beta   90.00
_cell.angle_gamma   90.00
#
_symmetry.space_group_name_H-M   'P 1'
#
loop_
_entity.id
_entity.type
_entity.pdbx_description
1 polymer ?
#
loop_
_entity_poly.entity_id
_entity_poly.type
_entity_poly.pdbx_seq_one_letter_code
_entity_poly.pdbx_strand_id
1 'polypeptide(L)'
;MDMEARQKGCLHDFQLEQMTIMMTFSIMNTYTFQSPSVTLEKGAYRMRAPHSTRPGSSLSQSLMTAKQSPSHSPNRKLAILVAVLAFASVTCFFFAYHLFTTRFAPYAQPHPHRADALPKANPPAPDTKYLSYFPHSGLHNQRIALENALVLAKALNRTLLVPFLRLGKPIRYVSFEKLRRFLVLGSKTGLEHCPLVPIGIPAPEECSGYEEWTSVPWDHFVDLQGIGEKIGVRMIQWDGSPAAQYLKKFHINIFDADTLTLQDSGPYDFRFLDTLDDVSPTRDKYLYSIYIPTLAQAPERLVQIGTLFGSSRLRLRQDASKSVRKDVRSGMAFTNSHLSPVADTIYEALGTVYIGAHLRVGDGQFEQRSTDNARTIWWKLVHLVCGLDLEETLALEQQLSPFDEDLDPPFIQPDVPSLRVPHPPLPPLPHTFKPKIRCRAPLHTSAPLQRLNAPLYIATDSPNPAADPLFSIYLQTFPCIFFLSDFTSRLTPLDALINPYDQVLLKGFLMPVLDAMVLARAREVVITDGSTFGAFVKDVLWRRHWGFEIVQRG
;
A
#
# COMPACT_ATOMS: atom_id res chain seq x y z
N MET A 1 24.60 -6.10 49.43
CA MET A 1 24.44 -7.03 48.30
C MET A 1 23.11 -7.80 48.30
N ASP A 2 22.29 -7.76 49.37
CA ASP A 2 21.04 -8.55 49.43
C ASP A 2 19.73 -7.73 49.32
N MET A 3 19.82 -6.39 49.25
CA MET A 3 18.66 -5.51 48.99
C MET A 3 18.41 -5.24 47.51
N GLU A 4 19.47 -5.26 46.69
CA GLU A 4 19.38 -4.97 45.24
C GLU A 4 18.77 -6.14 44.43
N ALA A 5 18.86 -7.37 44.97
CA ALA A 5 18.24 -8.55 44.36
C ALA A 5 16.72 -8.62 44.63
N ARG A 6 16.26 -8.17 45.80
CA ARG A 6 14.82 -8.14 46.13
C ARG A 6 14.06 -7.05 45.38
N GLN A 7 14.72 -5.92 45.07
CA GLN A 7 14.09 -4.83 44.35
C GLN A 7 13.93 -5.12 42.84
N LYS A 8 14.80 -5.95 42.26
CA LYS A 8 14.68 -6.44 40.87
C LYS A 8 13.62 -7.54 40.72
N GLY A 9 13.40 -8.37 41.74
CA GLY A 9 12.35 -9.39 41.76
C GLY A 9 10.93 -8.78 41.81
N CYS A 10 10.69 -7.80 42.69
CA CYS A 10 9.38 -7.16 42.78
C CYS A 10 9.01 -6.31 41.54
N LEU A 11 9.99 -5.74 40.83
CA LEU A 11 9.70 -4.99 39.59
C LEU A 11 9.30 -5.94 38.43
N HIS A 12 9.85 -7.15 38.42
CA HIS A 12 9.56 -8.17 37.41
C HIS A 12 8.14 -8.75 37.59
N ASP A 13 7.73 -9.03 38.84
CA ASP A 13 6.38 -9.55 39.13
C ASP A 13 5.27 -8.49 38.93
N PHE A 14 5.54 -7.21 39.25
CA PHE A 14 4.58 -6.12 39.02
C PHE A 14 4.39 -5.79 37.52
N GLN A 15 5.39 -6.09 36.68
CA GLN A 15 5.33 -5.90 35.23
C GLN A 15 4.60 -7.05 34.50
N LEU A 16 4.71 -8.29 34.98
CA LEU A 16 3.88 -9.40 34.50
C LEU A 16 2.40 -9.21 34.88
N GLU A 17 2.11 -8.71 36.09
CA GLU A 17 0.74 -8.44 36.54
C GLU A 17 0.07 -7.31 35.74
N GLN A 18 0.78 -6.24 35.36
CA GLN A 18 0.21 -5.20 34.48
C GLN A 18 -0.09 -5.71 33.06
N MET A 19 0.72 -6.64 32.55
CA MET A 19 0.51 -7.23 31.21
C MET A 19 -0.69 -8.19 31.21
N THR A 20 -0.99 -8.86 32.33
CA THR A 20 -2.21 -9.66 32.51
C THR A 20 -3.45 -8.80 32.80
N ILE A 21 -3.33 -7.73 33.59
CA ILE A 21 -4.46 -6.88 33.99
C ILE A 21 -4.95 -5.99 32.82
N MET A 22 -4.07 -5.57 31.91
CA MET A 22 -4.48 -4.84 30.69
C MET A 22 -5.24 -5.69 29.67
N MET A 23 -5.21 -7.03 29.75
CA MET A 23 -5.93 -7.93 28.84
C MET A 23 -7.40 -8.18 29.24
N THR A 24 -7.84 -7.71 30.41
CA THR A 24 -9.18 -8.02 30.95
C THR A 24 -10.20 -6.87 31.00
N PHE A 25 -9.84 -5.63 30.65
CA PHE A 25 -10.79 -4.51 30.65
C PHE A 25 -10.92 -3.85 29.29
N SER A 26 -11.99 -4.19 28.57
CA SER A 26 -12.46 -3.47 27.38
C SER A 26 -13.83 -2.88 27.69
N ILE A 27 -13.88 -1.57 27.96
CA ILE A 27 -15.12 -0.79 28.02
C ILE A 27 -14.96 0.45 27.15
N MET A 28 -16.03 0.69 26.39
CA MET A 28 -16.23 1.61 25.28
C MET A 28 -15.64 3.01 25.46
N ASN A 29 -14.89 3.46 24.46
CA ASN A 29 -14.88 4.87 24.06
C ASN A 29 -14.73 4.96 22.53
N THR A 30 -15.82 5.33 21.85
CA THR A 30 -15.84 5.54 20.41
C THR A 30 -15.26 6.91 20.06
N TYR A 31 -13.94 6.97 19.88
CA TYR A 31 -13.31 8.04 19.11
C TYR A 31 -13.08 7.55 17.68
N THR A 32 -13.76 8.20 16.72
CA THR A 32 -13.53 7.96 15.29
C THR A 32 -12.18 8.56 14.89
N PHE A 33 -11.15 7.72 14.81
CA PHE A 33 -9.86 8.12 14.24
C PHE A 33 -9.89 8.00 12.71
N GLN A 34 -9.88 9.14 12.02
CA GLN A 34 -9.58 9.18 10.59
C GLN A 34 -8.06 9.12 10.41
N SER A 35 -7.60 8.11 9.69
CA SER A 35 -6.19 7.97 9.30
C SER A 35 -5.86 9.02 8.24
N PRO A 36 -4.76 9.79 8.34
CA PRO A 36 -4.49 10.94 7.50
C PRO A 36 -4.03 10.61 6.06
N SER A 37 -4.38 9.45 5.49
CA SER A 37 -3.98 9.15 4.11
C SER A 37 -4.90 8.20 3.33
N VAL A 38 -6.17 8.05 3.73
CA VAL A 38 -7.19 7.40 2.87
C VAL A 38 -8.54 8.06 3.13
N THR A 39 -8.82 9.18 2.46
CA THR A 39 -10.18 9.71 2.32
C THR A 39 -10.57 9.62 0.87
N LEU A 40 -11.34 8.59 0.51
CA LEU A 40 -12.19 8.66 -0.68
C LEU A 40 -13.60 8.13 -0.36
N GLU A 41 -14.54 8.99 -0.73
CA GLU A 41 -15.92 8.77 -1.16
C GLU A 41 -16.86 8.01 -0.22
N LYS A 42 -17.76 8.79 0.40
CA LYS A 42 -19.05 8.34 0.89
C LYS A 42 -20.00 8.16 -0.31
N GLY A 43 -20.03 6.96 -0.89
CA GLY A 43 -21.17 6.50 -1.68
C GLY A 43 -22.30 6.06 -0.76
N ALA A 44 -23.20 6.99 -0.40
CA ALA A 44 -24.39 6.70 0.39
C ALA A 44 -25.50 6.12 -0.49
N TYR A 45 -25.48 4.81 -0.75
CA TYR A 45 -26.69 4.13 -1.25
C TYR A 45 -27.58 3.73 -0.07
N ARG A 46 -28.53 4.62 0.25
CA ARG A 46 -29.72 4.28 1.03
C ARG A 46 -30.67 3.50 0.14
N MET A 47 -30.66 2.17 0.22
CA MET A 47 -31.76 1.35 -0.31
C MET A 47 -32.96 1.49 0.63
N ARG A 48 -33.92 2.34 0.23
CA ARG A 48 -35.28 2.35 0.80
C ARG A 48 -35.96 1.04 0.41
N ALA A 49 -36.34 0.24 1.40
CA ALA A 49 -37.24 -0.89 1.18
C ALA A 49 -38.61 -0.35 0.69
N PRO A 50 -39.23 -0.94 -0.34
CA PRO A 50 -40.55 -0.53 -0.79
C PRO A 50 -41.62 -0.97 0.22
N HIS A 51 -42.54 -0.04 0.51
CA HIS A 51 -43.78 -0.30 1.22
C HIS A 51 -44.60 -1.37 0.48
N SER A 52 -44.84 -2.49 1.15
CA SER A 52 -45.83 -3.49 0.71
C SER A 52 -47.23 -2.98 1.02
N THR A 53 -47.90 -2.46 -0.01
CA THR A 53 -49.34 -2.26 -0.03
C THR A 53 -50.02 -3.55 -0.50
N ARG A 54 -50.79 -4.19 0.38
CA ARG A 54 -51.91 -5.02 -0.07
C ARG A 54 -53.13 -4.79 0.82
N PRO A 55 -54.31 -4.61 0.21
CA PRO A 55 -55.57 -4.31 0.88
C PRO A 55 -56.19 -5.58 1.46
N GLY A 56 -57.03 -5.38 2.47
CA GLY A 56 -57.73 -6.45 3.17
C GLY A 56 -58.80 -7.16 2.34
N SER A 57 -59.15 -8.34 2.84
CA SER A 57 -60.47 -8.93 2.66
C SER A 57 -60.82 -9.67 3.94
N SER A 58 -61.81 -9.13 4.66
CA SER A 58 -62.59 -9.84 5.67
C SER A 58 -63.42 -10.94 4.99
N LEU A 59 -63.58 -12.09 5.65
CA LEU A 59 -64.84 -12.85 5.66
C LEU A 59 -64.78 -14.05 6.64
N SER A 60 -65.55 -13.88 7.71
CA SER A 60 -66.53 -14.82 8.28
C SER A 60 -66.15 -16.27 8.57
N GLN A 61 -66.24 -16.58 9.86
CA GLN A 61 -66.49 -17.91 10.42
C GLN A 61 -67.79 -18.52 9.88
N SER A 62 -67.84 -19.84 9.74
CA SER A 62 -69.04 -20.64 10.05
C SER A 62 -68.67 -22.09 10.35
N LEU A 63 -69.31 -22.62 11.37
CA LEU A 63 -69.23 -23.97 11.91
C LEU A 63 -70.10 -24.97 11.12
N MET A 64 -69.75 -26.25 11.28
CA MET A 64 -70.61 -27.46 11.33
C MET A 64 -70.48 -28.50 10.20
N THR A 65 -69.91 -29.64 10.61
CA THR A 65 -70.30 -31.05 10.37
C THR A 65 -70.85 -31.48 8.99
N ALA A 66 -70.21 -32.50 8.39
CA ALA A 66 -70.84 -33.82 8.19
C ALA A 66 -69.92 -34.85 7.50
N LYS A 67 -70.03 -36.09 8.00
CA LYS A 67 -69.95 -37.40 7.31
C LYS A 67 -68.71 -37.79 6.49
N GLN A 68 -68.04 -38.80 7.03
CA GLN A 68 -67.20 -39.76 6.31
C GLN A 68 -67.96 -40.46 5.17
N SER A 69 -67.26 -40.68 4.06
CA SER A 69 -67.39 -41.87 3.21
C SER A 69 -66.00 -42.26 2.67
N PRO A 70 -65.72 -43.56 2.45
CA PRO A 70 -64.36 -44.08 2.37
C PRO A 70 -63.85 -44.25 0.93
N SER A 71 -62.58 -44.67 0.87
CA SER A 71 -61.92 -45.41 -0.21
C SER A 71 -60.84 -44.66 -1.02
N HIS A 72 -59.60 -44.98 -0.64
CA HIS A 72 -58.52 -45.41 -1.53
C HIS A 72 -58.34 -44.70 -2.89
N SER A 73 -57.33 -43.83 -2.93
CA SER A 73 -56.29 -43.66 -3.98
C SER A 73 -55.74 -42.24 -4.26
N PRO A 74 -56.04 -41.14 -3.51
CA PRO A 74 -55.35 -39.85 -3.77
C PRO A 74 -53.86 -39.88 -3.37
N ASN A 75 -53.52 -40.60 -2.29
CA ASN A 75 -52.17 -40.62 -1.73
C ASN A 75 -51.15 -41.29 -2.65
N ARG A 76 -51.55 -42.27 -3.47
CA ARG A 76 -50.64 -42.92 -4.41
C ARG A 76 -50.28 -41.98 -5.57
N LYS A 77 -51.26 -41.24 -6.11
CA LYS A 77 -51.01 -40.25 -7.17
C LYS A 77 -50.15 -39.09 -6.65
N LEU A 78 -50.42 -38.62 -5.43
CA LEU A 78 -49.61 -37.59 -4.77
C LEU A 78 -48.19 -38.07 -4.46
N ALA A 79 -48.02 -39.29 -3.95
CA ALA A 79 -46.70 -39.87 -3.69
C ALA A 79 -45.90 -40.08 -4.98
N ILE A 80 -46.54 -40.54 -6.06
CA ILE A 80 -45.91 -40.66 -7.38
C ILE A 80 -45.50 -39.28 -7.89
N LEU A 81 -46.35 -38.26 -7.77
CA LEU A 81 -46.03 -36.90 -8.19
C LEU A 81 -44.83 -36.33 -7.41
N VAL A 82 -44.81 -36.50 -6.09
CA VAL A 82 -43.68 -36.07 -5.24
C VAL A 82 -42.40 -36.82 -5.62
N ALA A 83 -42.47 -38.13 -5.86
CA ALA A 83 -41.31 -38.92 -6.28
C ALA A 83 -40.77 -38.47 -7.65
N VAL A 84 -41.66 -38.17 -8.61
CA VAL A 84 -41.28 -37.65 -9.93
C VAL A 84 -40.64 -36.26 -9.82
N LEU A 85 -41.19 -35.36 -8.99
CA LEU A 85 -40.63 -34.02 -8.78
C LEU A 85 -39.28 -34.07 -8.04
N ALA A 86 -39.13 -34.95 -7.06
CA ALA A 86 -37.86 -35.17 -6.37
C ALA A 86 -36.82 -35.74 -7.33
N PHE A 87 -37.20 -36.73 -8.14
CA PHE A 87 -36.31 -37.29 -9.16
C PHE A 87 -35.90 -36.21 -10.15
N ALA A 88 -36.84 -35.46 -10.74
CA ALA A 88 -36.55 -34.37 -11.68
C ALA A 88 -35.64 -33.29 -11.07
N SER A 89 -35.82 -32.97 -9.79
CA SER A 89 -34.97 -32.01 -9.08
C SER A 89 -33.54 -32.54 -8.93
N VAL A 90 -33.38 -33.82 -8.58
CA VAL A 90 -32.07 -34.49 -8.52
C VAL A 90 -31.44 -34.60 -9.90
N THR A 91 -32.19 -34.92 -10.95
CA THR A 91 -31.67 -34.98 -12.32
C THR A 91 -31.23 -33.60 -12.79
N CYS A 92 -32.01 -32.55 -12.50
CA CYS A 92 -31.63 -31.16 -12.80
C CYS A 92 -30.36 -30.74 -12.06
N PHE A 93 -30.24 -31.06 -10.76
CA PHE A 93 -29.03 -30.81 -9.99
C PHE A 93 -27.82 -31.58 -10.54
N PHE A 94 -28.01 -32.85 -10.90
CA PHE A 94 -26.96 -33.67 -11.48
C PHE A 94 -26.52 -33.14 -12.85
N PHE A 95 -27.46 -32.76 -13.73
CA PHE A 95 -27.12 -32.15 -15.02
C PHE A 95 -26.44 -30.78 -14.85
N ALA A 96 -26.90 -29.95 -13.92
CA ALA A 96 -26.25 -28.68 -13.61
C ALA A 96 -24.83 -28.89 -13.07
N TYR A 97 -24.64 -29.84 -12.15
CA TYR A 97 -23.33 -30.23 -11.63
C TYR A 97 -22.43 -30.82 -12.73
N HIS A 98 -22.96 -31.67 -13.60
CA HIS A 98 -22.23 -32.24 -14.73
C HIS A 98 -21.82 -31.14 -15.72
N LEU A 99 -22.74 -30.24 -16.10
CA LEU A 99 -22.42 -29.11 -16.98
C LEU A 99 -21.41 -28.17 -16.33
N PHE A 100 -21.52 -27.89 -15.03
CA PHE A 100 -20.53 -27.10 -14.31
C PHE A 100 -19.15 -27.78 -14.30
N THR A 101 -19.08 -29.07 -13.96
CA THR A 101 -17.82 -29.80 -13.91
C THR A 101 -17.20 -30.09 -15.27
N THR A 102 -17.99 -30.24 -16.33
CA THR A 102 -17.50 -30.56 -17.70
C THR A 102 -17.26 -29.33 -18.57
N ARG A 103 -18.00 -28.23 -18.38
CA ARG A 103 -17.76 -26.96 -19.09
C ARG A 103 -16.50 -26.24 -18.57
N PHE A 104 -16.11 -26.56 -17.33
CA PHE A 104 -14.86 -26.14 -16.71
C PHE A 104 -13.84 -27.29 -16.56
N ALA A 105 -14.06 -28.43 -17.26
CA ALA A 105 -13.04 -29.47 -17.32
C ALA A 105 -11.81 -28.94 -18.09
N PRO A 106 -10.61 -29.09 -17.53
CA PRO A 106 -9.50 -28.19 -17.80
C PRO A 106 -8.89 -28.46 -19.17
N TYR A 107 -8.92 -27.45 -20.05
CA TYR A 107 -7.79 -27.19 -20.95
C TYR A 107 -6.68 -26.43 -20.20
N ALA A 108 -6.50 -26.71 -18.91
CA ALA A 108 -5.25 -26.41 -18.24
C ALA A 108 -4.31 -27.57 -18.56
N GLN A 109 -3.61 -27.46 -19.70
CA GLN A 109 -2.25 -27.98 -19.72
C GLN A 109 -1.59 -27.43 -18.45
N PRO A 110 -1.07 -28.28 -17.54
CA PRO A 110 -0.14 -27.79 -16.55
C PRO A 110 1.10 -27.41 -17.35
N HIS A 111 1.13 -26.17 -17.85
CA HIS A 111 2.41 -25.54 -18.07
C HIS A 111 3.11 -25.66 -16.72
N PRO A 112 4.31 -26.26 -16.66
CA PRO A 112 5.07 -26.29 -15.44
C PRO A 112 5.32 -24.84 -15.06
N HIS A 113 4.47 -24.30 -14.19
CA HIS A 113 4.62 -22.98 -13.67
C HIS A 113 5.96 -22.99 -12.95
N ARG A 114 6.90 -22.22 -13.47
CA ARG A 114 8.17 -21.89 -12.82
C ARG A 114 7.98 -21.17 -11.47
N ALA A 115 6.74 -21.06 -10.98
CA ALA A 115 6.37 -20.60 -9.63
C ALA A 115 6.61 -21.68 -8.54
N ASP A 116 6.83 -22.95 -8.91
CA ASP A 116 7.15 -24.02 -7.93
C ASP A 116 8.65 -24.17 -7.64
N ALA A 117 9.52 -23.37 -8.26
CA ALA A 117 10.92 -23.29 -7.85
C ALA A 117 11.10 -22.26 -6.73
N LEU A 118 10.27 -22.30 -5.67
CA LEU A 118 10.79 -21.84 -4.39
C LEU A 118 12.00 -22.74 -4.08
N PRO A 119 13.16 -22.17 -3.68
CA PRO A 119 14.27 -23.00 -3.26
C PRO A 119 13.74 -23.99 -2.22
N LYS A 120 14.11 -25.28 -2.35
CA LYS A 120 13.87 -26.30 -1.31
C LYS A 120 14.49 -25.77 -0.02
N ALA A 121 13.73 -24.98 0.71
CA ALA A 121 14.17 -24.37 1.94
C ALA A 121 14.24 -25.52 2.93
N ASN A 122 15.42 -25.73 3.52
CA ASN A 122 15.55 -26.67 4.61
C ASN A 122 14.45 -26.36 5.64
N PRO A 123 13.77 -27.39 6.16
CA PRO A 123 12.73 -27.20 7.16
C PRO A 123 13.30 -26.34 8.28
N PRO A 124 12.55 -25.32 8.75
CA PRO A 124 13.02 -24.46 9.82
C PRO A 124 13.39 -25.30 11.05
N ALA A 125 14.41 -24.86 11.78
CA ALA A 125 14.78 -25.52 13.04
C ALA A 125 13.56 -25.53 13.99
N PRO A 126 13.35 -26.58 14.81
CA PRO A 126 12.15 -26.73 15.64
C PRO A 126 11.86 -25.52 16.54
N ASP A 127 12.92 -24.87 17.02
CA ASP A 127 12.96 -23.71 17.92
C ASP A 127 12.86 -22.36 17.21
N THR A 128 12.72 -22.35 15.88
CA THR A 128 12.61 -21.10 15.11
C THR A 128 11.42 -20.27 15.61
N LYS A 129 11.70 -19.02 15.96
CA LYS A 129 10.70 -17.99 16.32
C LYS A 129 10.39 -17.08 15.13
N TYR A 130 9.15 -16.64 15.04
CA TYR A 130 8.58 -15.90 13.93
C TYR A 130 7.96 -14.57 14.36
N LEU A 131 8.01 -13.60 13.45
CA LEU A 131 7.29 -12.33 13.50
C LEU A 131 6.40 -12.22 12.26
N SER A 132 5.17 -11.73 12.43
CA SER A 132 4.23 -11.48 11.34
C SER A 132 3.45 -10.19 11.58
N TYR A 133 2.93 -9.60 10.52
CA TYR A 133 2.07 -8.41 10.56
C TYR A 133 0.98 -8.49 9.48
N PHE A 134 -0.08 -7.68 9.60
CA PHE A 134 -1.12 -7.61 8.57
C PHE A 134 -0.84 -6.53 7.53
N PRO A 135 -0.96 -6.84 6.22
CA PRO A 135 -0.87 -5.85 5.17
C PRO A 135 -2.15 -5.00 5.15
N HIS A 136 -2.01 -3.69 5.03
CA HIS A 136 -3.12 -2.79 4.74
C HIS A 136 -2.63 -1.50 4.08
N SER A 137 -3.56 -0.64 3.67
CA SER A 137 -3.33 0.62 2.97
C SER A 137 -2.65 0.44 1.61
N GLY A 138 -2.24 1.54 0.97
CA GLY A 138 -1.54 1.51 -0.31
C GLY A 138 -0.05 1.14 -0.19
N LEU A 139 0.61 0.98 -1.35
CA LEU A 139 2.01 0.58 -1.51
C LEU A 139 2.97 1.23 -0.50
N HIS A 140 2.97 2.56 -0.38
CA HIS A 140 3.93 3.24 0.49
C HIS A 140 3.76 2.93 1.97
N ASN A 141 2.52 2.72 2.42
CA ASN A 141 2.23 2.38 3.81
C ASN A 141 2.61 0.92 4.09
N GLN A 142 2.36 0.02 3.13
CA GLN A 142 2.82 -1.37 3.20
C GLN A 142 4.34 -1.46 3.22
N ARG A 143 5.05 -0.62 2.44
CA ARG A 143 6.51 -0.52 2.45
C ARG A 143 7.02 -0.07 3.82
N ILE A 144 6.43 0.97 4.42
CA ILE A 144 6.80 1.42 5.77
C ILE A 144 6.57 0.30 6.79
N ALA A 145 5.48 -0.45 6.67
CA ALA A 145 5.22 -1.61 7.53
C ALA A 145 6.30 -2.69 7.39
N LEU A 146 6.73 -3.01 6.16
CA LEU A 146 7.83 -3.94 5.91
C LEU A 146 9.17 -3.41 6.47
N GLU A 147 9.50 -2.13 6.27
CA GLU A 147 10.70 -1.51 6.83
C GLU A 147 10.73 -1.66 8.36
N ASN A 148 9.61 -1.36 9.02
CA ASN A 148 9.48 -1.51 10.47
C ASN A 148 9.56 -2.99 10.90
N ALA A 149 8.93 -3.88 10.14
CA ALA A 149 8.94 -5.31 10.42
C ALA A 149 10.34 -5.92 10.33
N LEU A 150 11.17 -5.48 9.38
CA LEU A 150 12.56 -5.94 9.23
C LEU A 150 13.43 -5.50 10.40
N VAL A 151 13.30 -4.25 10.83
CA VAL A 151 14.03 -3.72 12.00
C VAL A 151 13.61 -4.48 13.26
N LEU A 152 12.30 -4.70 13.45
CA LEU A 152 11.80 -5.49 14.59
C LEU A 152 12.24 -6.95 14.53
N ALA A 153 12.18 -7.60 13.36
CA ALA A 153 12.62 -8.98 13.19
C ALA A 153 14.10 -9.14 13.59
N LYS A 154 14.95 -8.19 13.19
CA LYS A 154 16.35 -8.14 13.62
C LYS A 154 16.49 -7.98 15.13
N ALA A 155 15.77 -7.02 15.72
CA ALA A 155 15.88 -6.73 17.15
C ALA A 155 15.30 -7.85 18.04
N LEU A 156 14.30 -8.58 17.56
CA LEU A 156 13.69 -9.71 18.26
C LEU A 156 14.38 -11.06 17.98
N ASN A 157 15.35 -11.09 17.06
CA ASN A 157 15.98 -12.31 16.54
C ASN A 157 14.95 -13.34 16.03
N ARG A 158 14.05 -12.90 15.15
CA ARG A 158 12.95 -13.73 14.62
C ARG A 158 13.00 -13.79 13.08
N THR A 159 12.59 -14.93 12.53
CA THR A 159 12.30 -15.05 11.09
C THR A 159 11.04 -14.25 10.76
N LEU A 160 11.08 -13.44 9.71
CA LEU A 160 9.95 -12.59 9.33
C LEU A 160 9.04 -13.29 8.32
N LEU A 161 7.75 -13.41 8.65
CA LEU A 161 6.70 -13.81 7.73
C LEU A 161 6.18 -12.56 7.02
N VAL A 162 6.49 -12.43 5.74
CA VAL A 162 6.24 -11.21 4.95
C VAL A 162 4.99 -11.41 4.08
N PRO A 163 3.87 -10.74 4.36
CA PRO A 163 2.73 -10.80 3.45
C PRO A 163 3.10 -10.21 2.08
N PHE A 164 2.56 -10.79 1.02
CA PHE A 164 2.68 -10.27 -0.34
C PHE A 164 2.21 -8.82 -0.38
N LEU A 165 2.86 -8.07 -1.26
CA LEU A 165 2.50 -6.70 -1.54
C LEU A 165 1.17 -6.68 -2.28
N ARG A 166 0.16 -6.06 -1.67
CA ARG A 166 -1.12 -5.79 -2.34
C ARG A 166 -1.02 -4.51 -3.16
N LEU A 167 -1.36 -4.58 -4.44
CA LEU A 167 -1.45 -3.45 -5.34
C LEU A 167 -2.89 -3.17 -5.76
N GLY A 168 -3.16 -1.95 -6.21
CA GLY A 168 -4.51 -1.50 -6.60
C GLY A 168 -5.31 -1.01 -5.40
N LYS A 169 -6.57 -1.47 -5.30
CA LYS A 169 -7.51 -1.03 -4.28
C LYS A 169 -6.95 -1.28 -2.86
N PRO A 170 -6.67 -0.19 -2.11
CA PRO A 170 -6.05 -0.30 -0.79
C PRO A 170 -7.03 -0.87 0.23
N ILE A 171 -6.50 -1.61 1.21
CA ILE A 171 -7.28 -2.04 2.37
C ILE A 171 -7.31 -0.88 3.36
N ARG A 172 -8.50 -0.38 3.72
CA ARG A 172 -8.61 0.66 4.74
C ARG A 172 -8.15 0.10 6.07
N TYR A 173 -7.49 0.94 6.88
CA TYR A 173 -7.20 0.54 8.24
C TYR A 173 -8.52 0.30 9.00
N VAL A 174 -8.57 -0.82 9.71
CA VAL A 174 -9.63 -1.22 10.65
C VAL A 174 -8.94 -1.94 11.81
N SER A 175 -9.65 -2.13 12.93
CA SER A 175 -9.10 -2.85 14.09
C SER A 175 -8.61 -4.25 13.74
N PHE A 176 -7.68 -4.77 14.53
CA PHE A 176 -7.01 -6.06 14.33
C PHE A 176 -7.97 -7.18 13.88
N GLU A 177 -9.02 -7.44 14.65
CA GLU A 177 -9.97 -8.53 14.35
C GLU A 177 -10.75 -8.32 13.05
N LYS A 178 -11.08 -7.06 12.73
CA LYS A 178 -11.76 -6.73 11.47
C LYS A 178 -10.81 -6.89 10.29
N LEU A 179 -9.54 -6.51 10.46
CA LEU A 179 -8.52 -6.64 9.42
C LEU A 179 -8.21 -8.12 9.17
N ARG A 180 -8.02 -8.91 10.24
CA ARG A 180 -7.87 -10.37 10.17
C ARG A 180 -9.02 -11.00 9.39
N ARG A 181 -10.26 -10.68 9.75
CA ARG A 181 -11.45 -11.19 9.04
C ARG A 181 -11.49 -10.75 7.58
N PHE A 182 -11.17 -9.49 7.30
CA PHE A 182 -11.12 -8.97 5.93
C PHE A 182 -10.08 -9.72 5.08
N LEU A 183 -8.88 -9.98 5.62
CA LEU A 183 -7.83 -10.70 4.91
C LEU A 183 -8.20 -12.17 4.66
N VAL A 184 -8.82 -12.83 5.64
CA VAL A 184 -9.28 -14.22 5.50
C VAL A 184 -10.40 -14.35 4.46
N LEU A 185 -11.35 -13.41 4.44
CA LEU A 185 -12.50 -13.46 3.53
C LEU A 185 -12.22 -12.83 2.15
N GLY A 186 -11.23 -11.95 2.04
CA GLY A 186 -10.90 -11.20 0.83
C GLY A 186 -9.93 -11.89 -0.11
N SER A 187 -9.77 -13.22 -0.02
CA SER A 187 -8.88 -14.00 -0.88
C SER A 187 -9.50 -14.23 -2.27
N LYS A 188 -8.66 -14.45 -3.30
CA LYS A 188 -9.09 -14.85 -4.66
C LYS A 188 -9.25 -16.36 -4.84
N THR A 189 -9.12 -17.14 -3.76
CA THR A 189 -9.27 -18.60 -3.81
C THR A 189 -10.66 -18.97 -4.31
N GLY A 190 -10.75 -19.81 -5.34
CA GLY A 190 -12.02 -20.21 -5.96
C GLY A 190 -12.55 -19.25 -7.04
N LEU A 191 -11.82 -18.16 -7.33
CA LEU A 191 -12.16 -17.16 -8.36
C LEU A 191 -11.23 -17.25 -9.58
N GLU A 192 -10.54 -18.37 -9.78
CA GLU A 192 -9.55 -18.57 -10.86
C GLU A 192 -10.16 -18.50 -12.26
N HIS A 193 -11.49 -18.60 -12.37
CA HIS A 193 -12.23 -18.47 -13.61
C HIS A 193 -12.53 -17.01 -13.99
N CYS A 194 -12.44 -16.05 -13.05
CA CYS A 194 -12.76 -14.65 -13.31
C CYS A 194 -11.91 -13.99 -14.42
N PRO A 195 -10.60 -14.26 -14.53
CA PRO A 195 -9.79 -13.78 -15.65
C PRO A 195 -10.20 -14.32 -17.03
N LEU A 196 -10.95 -15.43 -17.07
CA LEU A 196 -11.36 -16.09 -18.30
C LEU A 196 -12.70 -15.56 -18.83
N VAL A 197 -13.35 -14.65 -18.09
CA VAL A 197 -14.61 -14.04 -18.51
C VAL A 197 -14.35 -13.14 -19.72
N PRO A 198 -14.99 -13.41 -20.88
CA PRO A 198 -14.74 -12.63 -22.08
C PRO A 198 -15.12 -11.15 -21.94
N ILE A 199 -14.29 -10.28 -22.51
CA ILE A 199 -14.55 -8.83 -22.58
C ILE A 199 -15.90 -8.59 -23.28
N GLY A 200 -16.76 -7.78 -22.65
CA GLY A 200 -18.09 -7.43 -23.18
C GLY A 200 -19.22 -8.32 -22.68
N ILE A 201 -18.92 -9.39 -21.93
CA ILE A 201 -19.93 -10.16 -21.20
C ILE A 201 -19.99 -9.63 -19.76
N PRO A 202 -21.18 -9.38 -19.19
CA PRO A 202 -21.30 -9.04 -17.77
C PRO A 202 -20.65 -10.14 -16.93
N ALA A 203 -19.65 -9.76 -16.14
CA ALA A 203 -19.00 -10.70 -15.24
C ALA A 203 -20.01 -11.20 -14.18
N PRO A 204 -19.88 -12.47 -13.74
CA PRO A 204 -20.60 -12.94 -12.56
C PRO A 204 -20.38 -12.02 -11.37
N GLU A 205 -21.36 -11.91 -10.46
CA GLU A 205 -21.29 -10.98 -9.33
C GLU A 205 -20.08 -11.28 -8.43
N GLU A 206 -19.72 -12.56 -8.30
CA GLU A 206 -18.53 -13.03 -7.58
C GLU A 206 -17.19 -12.57 -8.19
N CYS A 207 -17.17 -12.20 -9.47
CA CYS A 207 -15.99 -11.65 -10.16
C CYS A 207 -15.94 -10.11 -10.12
N SER A 208 -16.96 -9.46 -9.53
CA SER A 208 -17.00 -8.01 -9.40
C SER A 208 -15.78 -7.50 -8.62
N GLY A 209 -15.02 -6.59 -9.23
CA GLY A 209 -13.81 -6.01 -8.64
C GLY A 209 -12.60 -6.96 -8.59
N TYR A 210 -12.64 -8.11 -9.26
CA TYR A 210 -11.50 -9.06 -9.31
C TYR A 210 -10.22 -8.39 -9.83
N GLU A 211 -10.34 -7.54 -10.85
CA GLU A 211 -9.22 -6.82 -11.48
C GLU A 211 -8.81 -5.53 -10.75
N GLU A 212 -9.53 -5.09 -9.72
CA GLU A 212 -9.23 -3.83 -9.01
C GLU A 212 -7.99 -3.92 -8.11
N TRP A 213 -7.50 -5.13 -7.86
CA TRP A 213 -6.34 -5.37 -7.01
C TRP A 213 -5.64 -6.67 -7.38
N THR A 214 -4.38 -6.77 -6.98
CA THR A 214 -3.58 -7.98 -7.13
C THR A 214 -2.56 -8.09 -6.00
N SER A 215 -1.94 -9.25 -5.82
CA SER A 215 -0.89 -9.46 -4.81
C SER A 215 0.32 -10.13 -5.43
N VAL A 216 1.49 -9.59 -5.09
CA VAL A 216 2.77 -9.98 -5.68
C VAL A 216 3.84 -10.09 -4.60
N PRO A 217 4.83 -10.98 -4.75
CA PRO A 217 6.00 -10.99 -3.88
C PRO A 217 6.72 -9.64 -3.91
N TRP A 218 7.29 -9.23 -2.78
CA TRP A 218 8.13 -8.05 -2.66
C TRP A 218 9.40 -8.12 -3.51
N ASP A 219 9.91 -9.33 -3.78
CA ASP A 219 11.08 -9.57 -4.65
C ASP A 219 10.90 -9.03 -6.08
N HIS A 220 9.64 -8.83 -6.51
CA HIS A 220 9.36 -8.23 -7.81
C HIS A 220 9.69 -6.72 -7.83
N PHE A 221 9.86 -6.08 -6.67
CA PHE A 221 10.04 -4.64 -6.53
C PHE A 221 11.34 -4.24 -5.87
N VAL A 222 11.85 -5.03 -4.92
CA VAL A 222 13.05 -4.72 -4.15
C VAL A 222 13.92 -5.97 -4.00
N ASP A 223 15.22 -5.80 -3.81
CA ASP A 223 16.14 -6.90 -3.49
C ASP A 223 15.99 -7.31 -2.02
N LEU A 224 14.89 -8.01 -1.71
CA LEU A 224 14.57 -8.39 -0.34
C LEU A 224 15.58 -9.41 0.20
N GLN A 225 16.10 -10.30 -0.65
CA GLN A 225 17.15 -11.24 -0.28
C GLN A 225 18.42 -10.50 0.16
N GLY A 226 18.90 -9.54 -0.64
CA GLY A 226 20.08 -8.74 -0.31
C GLY A 226 19.89 -7.93 0.98
N ILE A 227 18.68 -7.40 1.23
CA ILE A 227 18.35 -6.77 2.52
C ILE A 227 18.50 -7.76 3.66
N GLY A 228 17.90 -8.95 3.53
CA GLY A 228 17.90 -10.00 4.55
C GLY A 228 19.29 -10.49 4.90
N GLU A 229 20.13 -10.75 3.90
CA GLU A 229 21.53 -11.14 4.07
C GLU A 229 22.32 -10.05 4.80
N LYS A 230 22.14 -8.79 4.39
CA LYS A 230 22.84 -7.65 4.99
C LYS A 230 22.52 -7.44 6.46
N ILE A 231 21.25 -7.58 6.86
CA ILE A 231 20.84 -7.40 8.26
C ILE A 231 20.83 -8.71 9.06
N GLY A 232 21.01 -9.86 8.41
CA GLY A 232 20.92 -11.18 9.03
C GLY A 232 19.50 -11.54 9.49
N VAL A 233 18.48 -11.28 8.65
CA VAL A 233 17.08 -11.66 8.90
C VAL A 233 16.61 -12.57 7.79
N ARG A 234 16.15 -13.78 8.14
CA ARG A 234 15.47 -14.68 7.22
C ARG A 234 14.02 -14.23 7.01
N MET A 235 13.58 -14.28 5.76
CA MET A 235 12.22 -13.92 5.36
C MET A 235 11.52 -15.07 4.66
N ILE A 236 10.21 -15.17 4.86
CA ILE A 236 9.34 -16.13 4.19
C ILE A 236 8.13 -15.35 3.68
N GLN A 237 7.95 -15.26 2.36
CA GLN A 237 6.88 -14.46 1.74
C GLN A 237 5.63 -15.30 1.46
N TRP A 238 4.45 -14.76 1.74
CA TRP A 238 3.19 -15.49 1.64
C TRP A 238 2.05 -14.65 1.05
N ASP A 239 1.16 -15.30 0.31
CA ASP A 239 0.07 -14.68 -0.47
C ASP A 239 -1.13 -14.20 0.36
N GLY A 240 -1.08 -14.32 1.69
CA GLY A 240 -2.18 -13.94 2.58
C GLY A 240 -3.31 -14.96 2.64
N SER A 241 -3.21 -16.11 1.96
CA SER A 241 -4.17 -17.22 2.10
C SER A 241 -4.24 -17.70 3.56
N PRO A 242 -5.40 -18.14 4.09
CA PRO A 242 -5.58 -18.43 5.51
C PRO A 242 -4.41 -19.25 6.06
N ALA A 243 -3.70 -18.68 7.04
CA ALA A 243 -2.39 -19.12 7.52
C ALA A 243 -2.29 -20.63 7.78
N ALA A 244 -3.40 -21.31 8.08
CA ALA A 244 -3.46 -22.76 8.30
C ALA A 244 -3.02 -23.63 7.10
N GLN A 245 -3.25 -23.25 5.84
CA GLN A 245 -2.75 -24.02 4.69
C GLN A 245 -1.29 -23.69 4.38
N TYR A 246 -0.90 -22.42 4.52
CA TYR A 246 0.45 -21.95 4.23
C TYR A 246 1.49 -22.43 5.26
N LEU A 247 1.17 -22.31 6.55
CA LEU A 247 1.98 -22.85 7.65
C LEU A 247 2.20 -24.36 7.50
N LYS A 248 1.18 -25.11 7.04
CA LYS A 248 1.31 -26.53 6.70
C LYS A 248 2.24 -26.77 5.51
N LYS A 249 2.18 -25.94 4.45
CA LYS A 249 3.05 -26.04 3.26
C LYS A 249 4.55 -25.91 3.59
N PHE A 250 4.90 -25.09 4.59
CA PHE A 250 6.28 -24.90 5.06
C PHE A 250 6.64 -25.73 6.31
N HIS A 251 5.77 -26.66 6.71
CA HIS A 251 5.93 -27.46 7.94
C HIS A 251 6.07 -26.62 9.22
N ILE A 252 5.52 -25.40 9.22
CA ILE A 252 5.53 -24.48 10.35
C ILE A 252 4.25 -24.72 11.18
N ASN A 253 4.23 -25.72 12.05
CA ASN A 253 3.08 -25.95 12.94
C ASN A 253 3.04 -24.87 14.05
N ILE A 254 2.28 -23.79 13.84
CA ILE A 254 2.01 -22.74 14.85
C ILE A 254 0.54 -22.81 15.24
N PHE A 255 0.27 -22.97 16.53
CA PHE A 255 -1.08 -22.94 17.08
C PHE A 255 -1.37 -21.58 17.74
N ASP A 256 -2.66 -21.29 17.99
CA ASP A 256 -3.05 -20.06 18.69
C ASP A 256 -2.39 -19.97 20.08
N ALA A 257 -2.18 -21.10 20.76
CA ALA A 257 -1.47 -21.18 22.04
C ALA A 257 0.03 -20.81 21.95
N ASP A 258 0.63 -20.89 20.76
CA ASP A 258 2.03 -20.53 20.51
C ASP A 258 2.19 -19.08 19.98
N THR A 259 1.13 -18.28 20.04
CA THR A 259 1.05 -16.97 19.38
C THR A 259 0.78 -15.84 20.37
N LEU A 260 1.75 -14.93 20.50
CA LEU A 260 1.55 -13.64 21.15
C LEU A 260 0.95 -12.66 20.14
N THR A 261 -0.29 -12.23 20.38
CA THR A 261 -0.98 -11.29 19.49
C THR A 261 -1.02 -9.89 20.09
N LEU A 262 -0.49 -8.90 19.38
CA LEU A 262 -0.64 -7.48 19.70
C LEU A 262 -1.85 -6.91 18.97
N GLN A 263 -3.02 -6.93 19.62
CA GLN A 263 -4.28 -6.51 19.03
C GLN A 263 -4.45 -4.99 19.11
N ASP A 264 -4.29 -4.31 17.97
CA ASP A 264 -4.60 -2.88 17.88
C ASP A 264 -6.09 -2.63 17.59
N SER A 265 -6.65 -1.66 18.31
CA SER A 265 -7.98 -1.08 18.10
C SER A 265 -7.93 0.12 17.14
N GLY A 266 -6.79 0.82 17.10
CA GLY A 266 -6.51 1.97 16.25
C GLY A 266 -5.10 1.97 15.66
N PRO A 267 -4.86 2.76 14.58
CA PRO A 267 -3.57 2.79 13.90
C PRO A 267 -2.46 3.42 14.76
N TYR A 268 -2.84 4.01 15.90
CA TYR A 268 -1.95 4.66 16.84
C TYR A 268 -1.88 3.95 18.20
N ASP A 269 -2.27 2.69 18.31
CA ASP A 269 -2.21 2.04 19.63
C ASP A 269 -0.77 1.84 20.10
N PHE A 270 0.08 1.14 19.34
CA PHE A 270 1.41 0.75 19.82
C PHE A 270 2.57 1.55 19.20
N ARG A 271 3.49 2.05 20.02
CA ARG A 271 4.82 2.50 19.59
C ARG A 271 5.87 1.55 20.10
N PHE A 272 6.90 1.25 19.33
CA PHE A 272 7.97 0.35 19.75
C PHE A 272 9.24 1.13 20.06
N LEU A 273 9.79 0.95 21.25
CA LEU A 273 10.97 1.64 21.75
C LEU A 273 12.11 0.64 21.91
N ASP A 274 13.30 0.97 21.38
CA ASP A 274 14.46 0.07 21.44
C ASP A 274 15.25 0.14 22.75
N THR A 275 14.83 0.98 23.69
CA THR A 275 15.52 1.23 24.96
C THR A 275 14.53 1.33 26.12
N LEU A 276 14.89 0.78 27.29
CA LEU A 276 14.02 0.77 28.48
C LEU A 276 14.01 2.11 29.23
N ASP A 277 15.02 2.96 29.02
CA ASP A 277 15.14 4.29 29.62
C ASP A 277 14.44 5.39 28.80
N ASP A 278 13.86 5.04 27.65
CA ASP A 278 13.13 5.98 26.81
C ASP A 278 11.65 5.99 27.16
N VAL A 279 11.05 7.17 27.09
CA VAL A 279 9.62 7.36 27.36
C VAL A 279 9.02 8.11 26.20
N SER A 280 7.89 7.63 25.70
CA SER A 280 7.16 8.35 24.66
C SER A 280 6.75 9.73 25.18
N PRO A 281 6.84 10.79 24.35
CA PRO A 281 6.44 12.14 24.76
C PRO A 281 4.98 12.18 25.25
N THR A 282 4.69 13.05 26.22
CA THR A 282 3.34 13.21 26.81
C THR A 282 2.26 13.64 25.80
N ARG A 283 2.65 14.18 24.65
CA ARG A 283 1.77 14.54 23.51
C ARG A 283 2.08 13.72 22.26
N ASP A 284 2.46 12.46 22.44
CA ASP A 284 2.60 11.56 21.31
C ASP A 284 1.22 11.14 20.78
N LYS A 285 1.15 10.83 19.48
CA LYS A 285 -0.07 10.30 18.87
C LYS A 285 -0.34 8.85 19.28
N TYR A 286 0.67 8.15 19.80
CA TYR A 286 0.58 6.74 20.16
C TYR A 286 0.09 6.53 21.60
N LEU A 287 -0.81 5.56 21.81
CA LEU A 287 -1.46 5.32 23.11
C LEU A 287 -0.57 4.53 24.09
N TYR A 288 0.16 3.54 23.60
CA TYR A 288 0.92 2.59 24.39
C TYR A 288 2.34 2.42 23.85
N SER A 289 3.32 2.31 24.74
CA SER A 289 4.72 2.02 24.39
C SER A 289 5.04 0.56 24.67
N ILE A 290 5.56 -0.14 23.67
CA ILE A 290 6.07 -1.50 23.76
C ILE A 290 7.59 -1.44 23.69
N TYR A 291 8.24 -1.91 24.73
CA TYR A 291 9.70 -1.99 24.76
C TYR A 291 10.16 -3.23 23.99
N ILE A 292 10.96 -3.03 22.96
CA ILE A 292 11.51 -4.11 22.13
C ILE A 292 12.33 -5.10 22.98
N PRO A 293 13.17 -4.69 23.95
CA PRO A 293 13.88 -5.62 24.83
C PRO A 293 12.95 -6.53 25.64
N THR A 294 11.78 -6.03 26.07
CA THR A 294 10.77 -6.83 26.77
C THR A 294 10.07 -7.78 25.81
N LEU A 295 9.66 -7.30 24.63
CA LEU A 295 9.03 -8.13 23.61
C LEU A 295 9.95 -9.25 23.10
N ALA A 296 11.26 -9.03 23.09
CA ALA A 296 12.25 -10.06 22.71
C ALA A 296 12.24 -11.27 23.64
N GLN A 297 11.79 -11.11 24.89
CA GLN A 297 11.72 -12.19 25.89
C GLN A 297 10.47 -13.06 25.75
N ALA A 298 9.53 -12.69 24.87
CA ALA A 298 8.30 -13.44 24.63
C ALA A 298 8.60 -14.93 24.28
N PRO A 299 8.08 -15.90 25.06
CA PRO A 299 8.32 -17.33 24.82
C PRO A 299 7.63 -17.82 23.54
N GLU A 300 6.56 -17.15 23.11
CA GLU A 300 5.70 -17.55 21.99
C GLU A 300 6.50 -17.66 20.69
N ARG A 301 6.21 -18.72 19.94
CA ARG A 301 6.86 -18.99 18.66
C ARG A 301 6.47 -17.97 17.61
N LEU A 302 5.26 -17.42 17.66
CA LEU A 302 4.82 -16.34 16.77
C LEU A 302 4.51 -15.08 17.56
N VAL A 303 5.04 -13.94 17.11
CA VAL A 303 4.51 -12.63 17.46
C VAL A 303 3.69 -12.13 16.27
N GLN A 304 2.38 -11.97 16.45
CA GLN A 304 1.48 -11.45 15.42
C GLN A 304 1.08 -10.01 15.78
N ILE A 305 1.43 -9.08 14.89
CA ILE A 305 1.09 -7.66 15.03
C ILE A 305 -0.02 -7.33 14.03
N GLY A 306 -0.95 -6.43 14.36
CA GLY A 306 -1.87 -5.91 13.34
C GLY A 306 -1.14 -4.96 12.41
N THR A 307 -1.06 -3.68 12.80
CA THR A 307 -0.41 -2.65 11.97
C THR A 307 1.00 -2.27 12.42
N LEU A 308 1.95 -2.39 11.49
CA LEU A 308 3.30 -1.83 11.59
C LEU A 308 3.50 -0.56 10.74
N PHE A 309 2.43 -0.02 10.16
CA PHE A 309 2.52 1.21 9.37
C PHE A 309 2.80 2.44 10.26
N GLY A 310 3.63 3.36 9.75
CA GLY A 310 3.87 4.68 10.30
C GLY A 310 5.36 4.96 10.51
N SER A 311 5.86 6.05 9.94
CA SER A 311 7.30 6.38 9.96
C SER A 311 7.87 6.58 11.37
N SER A 312 7.04 6.99 12.34
CA SER A 312 7.42 7.21 13.73
C SER A 312 7.07 6.05 14.67
N ARG A 313 6.56 4.92 14.13
CA ARG A 313 6.09 3.77 14.92
C ARG A 313 7.21 3.09 15.68
N LEU A 314 8.40 3.04 15.09
CA LEU A 314 9.62 2.64 15.77
C LEU A 314 10.36 3.90 16.25
N ARG A 315 10.67 3.96 17.54
CA ARG A 315 11.52 4.98 18.15
C ARG A 315 12.86 4.35 18.51
N LEU A 316 13.91 4.76 17.80
CA LEU A 316 15.22 4.14 17.88
C LEU A 316 16.25 5.13 18.46
N ARG A 317 16.77 4.84 19.65
CA ARG A 317 17.85 5.59 20.28
C ARG A 317 19.20 4.91 20.08
N GLN A 318 19.23 3.59 19.98
CA GLN A 318 20.47 2.85 19.80
C GLN A 318 21.00 3.01 18.37
N ASP A 319 22.31 3.25 18.24
CA ASP A 319 22.93 3.45 16.92
C ASP A 319 22.94 2.17 16.08
N ALA A 320 23.01 1.00 16.71
CA ALA A 320 22.84 -0.30 16.05
C ALA A 320 21.46 -0.40 15.37
N SER A 321 20.38 -0.06 16.07
CA SER A 321 19.02 -0.06 15.52
C SER A 321 18.86 0.95 14.39
N LYS A 322 19.42 2.15 14.53
CA LYS A 322 19.41 3.18 13.47
C LYS A 322 20.18 2.73 12.24
N SER A 323 21.32 2.05 12.41
CA SER A 323 22.09 1.49 11.30
C SER A 323 21.29 0.42 10.55
N VAL A 324 20.63 -0.50 11.27
CA VAL A 324 19.75 -1.51 10.65
C VAL A 324 18.63 -0.84 9.87
N ARG A 325 17.96 0.18 10.43
CA ARG A 325 16.94 0.94 9.71
C ARG A 325 17.50 1.61 8.46
N LYS A 326 18.69 2.22 8.53
CA LYS A 326 19.35 2.84 7.37
C LYS A 326 19.58 1.81 6.27
N ASP A 327 20.08 0.64 6.62
CA ASP A 327 20.35 -0.44 5.67
C ASP A 327 19.08 -0.98 5.02
N VAL A 328 18.04 -1.22 5.83
CA VAL A 328 16.71 -1.62 5.34
C VAL A 328 16.15 -0.59 4.37
N ARG A 329 16.10 0.69 4.77
CA ARG A 329 15.56 1.77 3.94
C ARG A 329 16.35 1.97 2.66
N SER A 330 17.68 1.85 2.73
CA SER A 330 18.55 1.94 1.55
C SER A 330 18.29 0.80 0.55
N GLY A 331 17.96 -0.39 1.05
CA GLY A 331 17.64 -1.55 0.21
C GLY A 331 16.24 -1.53 -0.39
N MET A 332 15.33 -0.68 0.12
CA MET A 332 13.98 -0.53 -0.45
C MET A 332 13.96 0.18 -1.82
N ALA A 333 15.11 0.59 -2.36
CA ALA A 333 15.19 1.13 -3.70
C ALA A 333 14.66 0.11 -4.73
N PHE A 334 13.86 0.58 -5.69
CA PHE A 334 13.20 -0.33 -6.63
C PHE A 334 14.20 -1.02 -7.58
N THR A 335 14.07 -2.34 -7.76
CA THR A 335 14.92 -3.20 -8.59
C THR A 335 14.15 -3.99 -9.66
N ASN A 336 12.92 -3.59 -9.98
CA ASN A 336 12.07 -4.32 -10.93
C ASN A 336 12.69 -4.39 -12.35
N SER A 337 12.85 -5.60 -12.88
CA SER A 337 13.51 -5.88 -14.16
C SER A 337 12.74 -5.40 -15.39
N HIS A 338 11.44 -5.19 -15.28
CA HIS A 338 10.60 -4.66 -16.36
C HIS A 338 10.50 -3.13 -16.33
N LEU A 339 10.49 -2.54 -15.12
CA LEU A 339 10.38 -1.08 -14.97
C LEU A 339 11.70 -0.36 -15.18
N SER A 340 12.83 -0.95 -14.78
CA SER A 340 14.14 -0.30 -14.90
C SER A 340 14.48 0.07 -16.35
N PRO A 341 14.33 -0.84 -17.35
CA PRO A 341 14.58 -0.49 -18.74
C PRO A 341 13.63 0.59 -19.26
N VAL A 342 12.34 0.54 -18.89
CA VAL A 342 11.37 1.55 -19.32
C VAL A 342 11.74 2.93 -18.76
N ALA A 343 12.07 3.00 -17.47
CA ALA A 343 12.57 4.21 -16.85
C ALA A 343 13.85 4.72 -17.54
N ASP A 344 14.76 3.82 -17.97
CA ASP A 344 16.02 4.19 -18.65
C ASP A 344 15.71 4.87 -19.97
N THR A 345 14.77 4.31 -20.73
CA THR A 345 14.38 4.89 -22.01
C THR A 345 13.71 6.26 -21.86
N ILE A 346 12.97 6.50 -20.76
CA ILE A 346 12.37 7.81 -20.45
C ILE A 346 13.46 8.81 -20.03
N TYR A 347 14.36 8.38 -19.15
CA TYR A 347 15.52 9.17 -18.70
C TYR A 347 16.38 9.64 -19.90
N GLU A 348 16.66 8.76 -20.85
CA GLU A 348 17.36 9.11 -22.09
C GLU A 348 16.56 10.05 -22.99
N ALA A 349 15.24 9.88 -23.06
CA ALA A 349 14.36 10.73 -23.87
C ALA A 349 14.34 12.18 -23.36
N LEU A 350 14.39 12.34 -22.03
CA LEU A 350 14.50 13.63 -21.35
C LEU A 350 15.89 14.27 -21.50
N GLY A 351 16.85 13.58 -22.12
CA GLY A 351 18.19 14.12 -22.38
C GLY A 351 19.18 13.91 -21.25
N THR A 352 18.95 12.92 -20.35
CA THR A 352 19.83 12.50 -19.23
C THR A 352 20.07 13.53 -18.12
N VAL A 353 19.76 14.81 -18.35
CA VAL A 353 19.81 15.87 -17.35
C VAL A 353 18.49 16.63 -17.41
N TYR A 354 17.67 16.48 -16.36
CA TYR A 354 16.39 17.14 -16.21
C TYR A 354 16.08 17.43 -14.74
N ILE A 355 15.13 18.32 -14.51
CA ILE A 355 14.60 18.65 -13.19
C ILE A 355 13.35 17.80 -12.95
N GLY A 356 13.18 17.33 -11.71
CA GLY A 356 12.06 16.51 -11.29
C GLY A 356 11.19 17.21 -10.26
N ALA A 357 9.88 17.10 -10.41
CA ALA A 357 8.92 17.49 -9.38
C ALA A 357 7.94 16.36 -9.09
N HIS A 358 7.49 16.27 -7.84
CA HIS A 358 6.30 15.52 -7.47
C HIS A 358 5.25 16.48 -6.92
N LEU A 359 4.07 16.45 -7.54
CA LEU A 359 2.91 17.24 -7.15
C LEU A 359 1.74 16.30 -6.84
N ARG A 360 1.35 16.22 -5.56
CA ARG A 360 0.17 15.47 -5.11
C ARG A 360 -1.01 16.40 -4.90
N VAL A 361 -2.10 16.14 -5.60
CA VAL A 361 -3.28 17.01 -5.69
C VAL A 361 -4.61 16.26 -5.56
N GLY A 362 -4.60 14.93 -5.60
CA GLY A 362 -5.82 14.13 -5.80
C GLY A 362 -6.56 13.66 -4.55
N ASP A 363 -6.03 13.84 -3.32
CA ASP A 363 -6.70 13.32 -2.13
C ASP A 363 -6.55 14.11 -0.81
N GLY A 364 -7.60 14.08 0.00
CA GLY A 364 -7.59 14.49 1.41
C GLY A 364 -7.11 15.93 1.62
N GLN A 365 -6.12 16.10 2.51
CA GLN A 365 -5.54 17.43 2.75
C GLN A 365 -4.75 17.97 1.55
N PHE A 366 -4.30 17.10 0.64
CA PHE A 366 -3.57 17.53 -0.57
C PHE A 366 -4.52 18.15 -1.60
N GLU A 367 -5.72 17.59 -1.75
CA GLU A 367 -6.78 18.17 -2.58
C GLU A 367 -7.22 19.53 -2.04
N GLN A 368 -7.45 19.62 -0.72
CA GLN A 368 -7.87 20.87 -0.04
C GLN A 368 -6.83 21.99 -0.14
N ARG A 369 -5.54 21.65 -0.24
CA ARG A 369 -4.41 22.59 -0.32
C ARG A 369 -3.71 22.55 -1.68
N SER A 370 -4.39 22.04 -2.71
CA SER A 370 -3.80 21.75 -4.01
C SER A 370 -3.21 23.00 -4.67
N THR A 371 -3.91 24.13 -4.62
CA THR A 371 -3.43 25.43 -5.11
C THR A 371 -2.16 25.89 -4.39
N ASP A 372 -2.14 25.90 -3.06
CA ASP A 372 -0.97 26.30 -2.26
C ASP A 372 0.23 25.39 -2.52
N ASN A 373 -0.02 24.07 -2.60
CA ASN A 373 1.00 23.07 -2.89
C ASN A 373 1.57 23.28 -4.28
N ALA A 374 0.71 23.48 -5.30
CA ALA A 374 1.12 23.75 -6.67
C ALA A 374 1.94 25.05 -6.73
N ARG A 375 1.49 26.14 -6.10
CA ARG A 375 2.24 27.40 -6.03
C ARG A 375 3.61 27.22 -5.37
N THR A 376 3.65 26.57 -4.21
CA THR A 376 4.90 26.36 -3.45
C THR A 376 5.92 25.54 -4.23
N ILE A 377 5.49 24.49 -4.94
CA ILE A 377 6.37 23.65 -5.76
C ILE A 377 6.89 24.44 -6.96
N TRP A 378 6.05 25.24 -7.60
CA TRP A 378 6.47 26.12 -8.69
C TRP A 378 7.56 27.10 -8.22
N TRP A 379 7.36 27.76 -7.07
CA TRP A 379 8.36 28.65 -6.47
C TRP A 379 9.67 27.94 -6.14
N LYS A 380 9.62 26.72 -5.56
CA LYS A 380 10.82 25.92 -5.32
C LYS A 380 11.57 25.63 -6.63
N LEU A 381 10.87 25.33 -7.72
CA LEU A 381 11.51 25.05 -9.02
C LEU A 381 12.13 26.30 -9.65
N VAL A 382 11.40 27.41 -9.69
CA VAL A 382 11.85 28.64 -10.37
C VAL A 382 12.95 29.35 -9.58
N HIS A 383 12.70 29.60 -8.30
CA HIS A 383 13.62 30.35 -7.46
C HIS A 383 14.80 29.50 -6.97
N LEU A 384 14.54 28.33 -6.37
CA LEU A 384 15.60 27.54 -5.73
C LEU A 384 16.38 26.66 -6.71
N VAL A 385 15.72 26.06 -7.71
CA VAL A 385 16.37 25.13 -8.65
C VAL A 385 16.89 25.85 -9.89
N CYS A 386 16.07 26.67 -10.55
CA CYS A 386 16.47 27.40 -11.76
C CYS A 386 17.27 28.68 -11.43
N GLY A 387 17.17 29.17 -10.19
CA GLY A 387 18.00 30.26 -9.69
C GLY A 387 17.60 31.64 -10.24
N LEU A 388 16.33 31.85 -10.57
CA LEU A 388 15.79 33.20 -10.74
C LEU A 388 15.80 33.89 -9.38
N ASP A 389 16.10 35.17 -9.33
CA ASP A 389 16.04 35.91 -8.08
C ASP A 389 14.58 36.12 -7.61
N LEU A 390 14.43 36.73 -6.43
CA LEU A 390 13.11 36.93 -5.82
C LEU A 390 12.21 37.85 -6.67
N GLU A 391 12.78 38.91 -7.24
CA GLU A 391 12.07 39.91 -8.02
C GLU A 391 11.67 39.35 -9.39
N GLU A 392 12.59 38.64 -10.05
CA GLU A 392 12.35 37.91 -11.29
C GLU A 392 11.27 36.85 -11.14
N THR A 393 11.30 36.08 -10.04
CA THR A 393 10.31 35.03 -9.78
C THR A 393 8.93 35.63 -9.53
N LEU A 394 8.85 36.70 -8.72
CA LEU A 394 7.59 37.38 -8.43
C LEU A 394 6.99 38.02 -9.69
N ALA A 395 7.80 38.72 -10.49
CA ALA A 395 7.37 39.33 -11.74
C ALA A 395 6.84 38.27 -12.72
N LEU A 396 7.48 37.09 -12.78
CA LEU A 396 7.00 35.98 -13.60
C LEU A 396 5.66 35.43 -13.09
N GLU A 397 5.48 35.28 -11.78
CA GLU A 397 4.21 34.83 -11.20
C GLU A 397 3.07 35.81 -11.52
N GLN A 398 3.29 37.12 -11.33
CA GLN A 398 2.32 38.17 -11.62
C GLN A 398 1.90 38.20 -13.10
N GLN A 399 2.85 37.98 -14.01
CA GLN A 399 2.54 37.89 -15.45
C GLN A 399 1.65 36.69 -15.79
N LEU A 400 1.84 35.56 -15.09
CA LEU A 400 1.08 34.33 -15.31
C LEU A 400 -0.27 34.32 -14.58
N SER A 401 -0.42 35.17 -13.55
CA SER A 401 -1.64 35.31 -12.73
C SER A 401 -2.00 36.78 -12.49
N PRO A 402 -2.39 37.52 -13.54
CA PRO A 402 -2.57 38.98 -13.49
C PRO A 402 -3.74 39.45 -12.61
N PHE A 403 -4.55 38.54 -12.08
CA PHE A 403 -5.70 38.87 -11.21
C PHE A 403 -5.35 38.90 -9.73
N ASP A 404 -4.09 38.66 -9.38
CA ASP A 404 -3.61 38.50 -8.00
C ASP A 404 -2.47 39.51 -7.75
N GLU A 405 -2.83 40.79 -7.69
CA GLU A 405 -1.87 41.92 -7.67
C GLU A 405 -1.04 42.01 -6.38
N ASP A 406 -1.48 41.37 -5.28
CA ASP A 406 -0.85 41.40 -3.95
C ASP A 406 -0.27 40.03 -3.51
N LEU A 407 0.37 39.30 -4.44
CA LEU A 407 1.00 38.02 -4.11
C LEU A 407 2.33 38.19 -3.37
N ASP A 408 2.34 37.91 -2.07
CA ASP A 408 3.59 37.73 -1.33
C ASP A 408 4.26 36.38 -1.69
N PRO A 409 5.61 36.32 -1.78
CA PRO A 409 6.34 35.06 -1.96
C PRO A 409 5.95 34.03 -0.88
N PRO A 410 5.70 32.76 -1.25
CA PRO A 410 5.31 31.76 -0.29
C PRO A 410 6.46 31.44 0.67
N PHE A 411 6.13 31.22 1.94
CA PHE A 411 7.11 30.76 2.92
C PHE A 411 7.53 29.31 2.66
N ILE A 412 8.76 29.13 2.16
CA ILE A 412 9.33 27.81 1.91
C ILE A 412 10.01 27.29 3.18
N GLN A 413 9.43 26.25 3.79
CA GLN A 413 10.03 25.62 4.97
C GLN A 413 11.33 24.89 4.62
N PRO A 414 12.41 25.07 5.40
CA PRO A 414 13.63 24.32 5.19
C PRO A 414 13.43 22.84 5.52
N ASP A 415 13.94 21.97 4.66
CA ASP A 415 13.90 20.52 4.88
C ASP A 415 15.00 20.09 5.87
N VAL A 416 14.76 20.36 7.16
CA VAL A 416 15.73 20.14 8.26
C VAL A 416 16.32 18.72 8.25
N PRO A 417 15.55 17.62 8.04
CA PRO A 417 16.13 16.29 7.92
C PRO A 417 17.17 16.17 6.79
N SER A 418 16.90 16.74 5.63
CA SER A 418 17.84 16.74 4.50
C SER A 418 19.08 17.59 4.79
N LEU A 419 18.95 18.69 5.53
CA LEU A 419 20.08 19.54 5.94
C LEU A 419 21.04 18.84 6.91
N ARG A 420 20.55 17.87 7.70
CA ARG A 420 21.40 17.05 8.59
C ARG A 420 22.22 15.99 7.86
N VAL A 421 21.85 15.67 6.62
CA VAL A 421 22.53 14.68 5.76
C VAL A 421 22.79 15.33 4.40
N PRO A 422 23.72 16.30 4.32
CA PRO A 422 24.03 16.98 3.08
C PRO A 422 24.60 15.98 2.06
N HIS A 423 24.34 16.22 0.78
CA HIS A 423 25.01 15.52 -0.32
C HIS A 423 26.05 16.45 -0.96
N PRO A 424 27.02 15.91 -1.72
CA PRO A 424 27.93 16.71 -2.54
C PRO A 424 27.16 17.67 -3.46
N PRO A 425 27.69 18.88 -3.74
CA PRO A 425 27.01 19.82 -4.62
C PRO A 425 26.84 19.21 -6.01
N LEU A 426 25.65 19.41 -6.59
CA LEU A 426 25.36 18.96 -7.95
C LEU A 426 26.12 19.86 -8.95
N PRO A 427 26.57 19.32 -10.10
CA PRO A 427 27.11 20.15 -11.18
C PRO A 427 26.12 21.26 -11.58
N PRO A 428 26.60 22.45 -12.00
CA PRO A 428 25.72 23.53 -12.43
C PRO A 428 24.80 23.07 -13.57
N LEU A 429 23.59 23.62 -13.63
CA LEU A 429 22.67 23.33 -14.73
C LEU A 429 23.32 23.70 -16.07
N PRO A 430 23.26 22.82 -17.09
CA PRO A 430 23.75 23.17 -18.42
C PRO A 430 23.05 24.42 -18.96
N HIS A 431 23.77 25.25 -19.72
CA HIS A 431 23.17 26.40 -20.39
C HIS A 431 22.29 25.99 -21.60
N THR A 432 22.51 24.80 -22.13
CA THR A 432 21.73 24.28 -23.27
C THR A 432 21.26 22.87 -22.97
N PHE A 433 19.99 22.62 -23.25
CA PHE A 433 19.36 21.32 -23.11
C PHE A 433 18.94 20.81 -24.49
N LYS A 434 19.12 19.52 -24.72
CA LYS A 434 18.74 18.85 -25.96
C LYS A 434 17.90 17.61 -25.63
N PRO A 435 16.66 17.78 -25.13
CA PRO A 435 15.78 16.64 -24.95
C PRO A 435 15.60 15.94 -26.31
N LYS A 436 15.54 14.60 -26.31
CA LYS A 436 15.30 13.80 -27.52
C LYS A 436 13.81 13.74 -27.87
N ILE A 437 12.99 14.47 -27.13
CA ILE A 437 11.55 14.64 -27.33
C ILE A 437 11.26 16.11 -27.55
N ARG A 438 10.23 16.37 -28.38
CA ARG A 438 9.77 17.72 -28.68
C ARG A 438 9.15 18.37 -27.45
N CYS A 439 9.58 19.57 -27.13
CA CYS A 439 8.99 20.40 -26.08
C CYS A 439 7.58 20.87 -26.47
N ARG A 440 6.73 21.10 -25.47
CA ARG A 440 5.31 21.48 -25.66
C ARG A 440 5.15 22.91 -26.17
N ALA A 441 6.05 23.79 -25.78
CA ALA A 441 6.07 25.19 -26.21
C ALA A 441 7.44 25.58 -26.81
N PRO A 442 7.51 26.72 -27.53
CA PRO A 442 8.77 27.29 -27.98
C PRO A 442 9.71 27.57 -26.80
N LEU A 443 11.01 27.37 -27.01
CA LEU A 443 12.02 27.66 -25.99
C LEU A 443 12.13 29.16 -25.72
N HIS A 444 12.38 29.53 -24.47
CA HIS A 444 12.70 30.88 -24.05
C HIS A 444 14.00 31.35 -24.71
N THR A 445 13.97 32.56 -25.29
CA THR A 445 15.13 33.18 -25.94
C THR A 445 15.81 34.23 -25.05
N SER A 446 15.08 34.84 -24.11
CA SER A 446 15.60 35.84 -23.19
C SER A 446 16.56 35.22 -22.16
N ALA A 447 17.70 35.88 -21.93
CA ALA A 447 18.73 35.41 -21.02
C ALA A 447 18.25 34.97 -19.61
N PRO A 448 17.38 35.72 -18.90
CA PRO A 448 16.92 35.30 -17.57
C PRO A 448 16.07 34.03 -17.61
N LEU A 449 15.27 33.82 -18.67
CA LEU A 449 14.34 32.70 -18.77
C LEU A 449 14.95 31.46 -19.45
N GLN A 450 16.15 31.56 -20.03
CA GLN A 450 16.82 30.42 -20.69
C GLN A 450 17.02 29.23 -19.75
N ARG A 451 17.16 29.45 -18.44
CA ARG A 451 17.30 28.38 -17.44
C ARG A 451 16.02 27.55 -17.28
N LEU A 452 14.85 28.14 -17.58
CA LEU A 452 13.54 27.47 -17.57
C LEU A 452 13.34 26.53 -18.78
N ASN A 453 14.26 26.55 -19.75
CA ASN A 453 14.27 25.57 -20.85
C ASN A 453 14.76 24.17 -20.42
N ALA A 454 15.24 24.03 -19.19
CA ALA A 454 15.57 22.72 -18.62
C ALA A 454 14.35 21.78 -18.70
N PRO A 455 14.50 20.54 -19.19
CA PRO A 455 13.39 19.59 -19.18
C PRO A 455 12.89 19.39 -17.76
N LEU A 456 11.57 19.47 -17.58
CA LEU A 456 10.90 19.28 -16.30
C LEU A 456 10.02 18.03 -16.40
N TYR A 457 10.28 17.05 -15.55
CA TYR A 457 9.41 15.89 -15.37
C TYR A 457 8.57 16.05 -14.11
N ILE A 458 7.24 15.93 -14.22
CA ILE A 458 6.34 15.99 -13.07
C ILE A 458 5.64 14.65 -12.86
N ALA A 459 5.91 14.04 -11.70
CA ALA A 459 5.13 12.92 -11.15
C ALA A 459 3.89 13.47 -10.42
N THR A 460 2.71 12.94 -10.73
CA THR A 460 1.44 13.46 -10.21
C THR A 460 0.34 12.41 -10.19
N ASP A 461 -0.59 12.56 -9.25
CA ASP A 461 -1.83 11.79 -9.16
C ASP A 461 -3.02 12.44 -9.91
N SER A 462 -2.81 13.59 -10.56
CA SER A 462 -3.80 14.16 -11.48
C SER A 462 -3.98 13.24 -12.71
N PRO A 463 -5.21 12.85 -13.08
CA PRO A 463 -5.45 11.93 -14.20
C PRO A 463 -5.15 12.55 -15.57
N ASN A 464 -5.26 13.88 -15.70
CA ASN A 464 -4.96 14.60 -16.93
C ASN A 464 -4.28 15.94 -16.62
N PRO A 465 -3.00 15.92 -16.21
CA PRO A 465 -2.31 17.12 -15.75
C PRO A 465 -2.12 18.16 -16.86
N ALA A 466 -2.18 17.77 -18.14
CA ALA A 466 -2.10 18.71 -19.26
C ALA A 466 -3.36 19.59 -19.42
N ALA A 467 -4.51 19.14 -18.89
CA ALA A 467 -5.77 19.88 -18.93
C ALA A 467 -6.19 20.42 -17.55
N ASP A 468 -5.45 20.07 -16.50
CA ASP A 468 -5.73 20.45 -15.12
C ASP A 468 -5.25 21.90 -14.86
N PRO A 469 -6.14 22.83 -14.45
CA PRO A 469 -5.79 24.23 -14.21
C PRO A 469 -4.65 24.42 -13.20
N LEU A 470 -4.46 23.49 -12.25
CA LEU A 470 -3.38 23.55 -11.26
C LEU A 470 -1.98 23.51 -11.91
N PHE A 471 -1.88 22.93 -13.10
CA PHE A 471 -0.62 22.80 -13.85
C PHE A 471 -0.41 23.93 -14.86
N SER A 472 -1.38 24.83 -15.02
CA SER A 472 -1.32 25.92 -16.01
C SER A 472 -0.09 26.82 -15.82
N ILE A 473 0.25 27.16 -14.58
CA ILE A 473 1.44 27.97 -14.25
C ILE A 473 2.73 27.27 -14.69
N TYR A 474 2.81 25.94 -14.56
CA TYR A 474 3.95 25.14 -14.99
C TYR A 474 4.04 25.03 -16.51
N LEU A 475 2.91 24.76 -17.16
CA LEU A 475 2.82 24.61 -18.62
C LEU A 475 3.18 25.91 -19.35
N GLN A 476 2.89 27.07 -18.75
CA GLN A 476 3.27 28.38 -19.28
C GLN A 476 4.73 28.75 -18.95
N THR A 477 5.28 28.26 -17.85
CA THR A 477 6.65 28.57 -17.40
C THR A 477 7.71 27.72 -18.12
N PHE A 478 7.48 26.41 -18.21
CA PHE A 478 8.47 25.43 -18.66
C PHE A 478 8.08 24.89 -20.04
N PRO A 479 8.77 25.29 -21.13
CA PRO A 479 8.41 24.83 -22.46
C PRO A 479 8.61 23.32 -22.64
N CYS A 480 9.59 22.74 -21.95
CA CYS A 480 9.95 21.32 -22.00
C CYS A 480 9.43 20.56 -20.77
N ILE A 481 8.14 20.69 -20.46
CA ILE A 481 7.48 19.96 -19.37
C ILE A 481 6.86 18.64 -19.86
N PHE A 482 7.06 17.58 -19.08
CA PHE A 482 6.64 16.22 -19.39
C PHE A 482 5.99 15.53 -18.20
N PHE A 483 4.98 14.72 -18.49
CA PHE A 483 4.32 13.80 -17.56
C PHE A 483 4.51 12.37 -18.04
N LEU A 484 4.25 11.39 -17.18
CA LEU A 484 4.36 9.98 -17.57
C LEU A 484 3.49 9.62 -18.80
N SER A 485 2.35 10.29 -18.98
CA SER A 485 1.45 10.14 -20.12
C SER A 485 2.04 10.60 -21.46
N ASP A 486 3.16 11.34 -21.47
CA ASP A 486 3.85 11.73 -22.72
C ASP A 486 4.70 10.62 -23.32
N PHE A 487 4.86 9.51 -22.60
CA PHE A 487 5.76 8.42 -22.97
C PHE A 487 5.02 7.14 -23.34
N THR A 488 3.77 7.21 -23.81
CA THR A 488 2.91 6.04 -24.10
C THR A 488 3.60 4.94 -24.92
N SER A 489 4.36 5.30 -25.96
CA SER A 489 5.10 4.34 -26.79
C SER A 489 6.22 3.60 -26.03
N ARG A 490 6.79 4.22 -24.99
CA ARG A 490 7.80 3.61 -24.11
C ARG A 490 7.17 2.70 -23.06
N LEU A 491 5.87 2.84 -22.80
CA LEU A 491 5.12 2.03 -21.84
C LEU A 491 4.63 0.70 -22.44
N THR A 492 4.71 0.52 -23.76
CA THR A 492 4.24 -0.69 -24.47
C THR A 492 4.81 -2.01 -23.92
N PRO A 493 6.09 -2.11 -23.49
CA PRO A 493 6.60 -3.33 -22.88
C PRO A 493 5.83 -3.79 -21.63
N LEU A 494 5.07 -2.89 -20.99
CA LEU A 494 4.29 -3.19 -19.79
C LEU A 494 2.89 -3.73 -20.11
N ASP A 495 2.40 -3.59 -21.35
CA ASP A 495 1.02 -3.96 -21.74
C ASP A 495 0.74 -5.46 -21.59
N ALA A 496 1.76 -6.29 -21.79
CA ALA A 496 1.66 -7.74 -21.70
C ALA A 496 1.98 -8.30 -20.30
N LEU A 497 2.31 -7.45 -19.32
CA LEU A 497 2.67 -7.93 -17.99
C LEU A 497 1.41 -8.39 -17.25
N ILE A 498 1.41 -9.66 -16.86
CA ILE A 498 0.32 -10.32 -16.15
C ILE A 498 0.89 -10.90 -14.86
N ASN A 499 0.14 -10.80 -13.77
CA ASN A 499 0.50 -11.46 -12.54
C ASN A 499 0.28 -12.98 -12.69
N PRO A 500 1.33 -13.83 -12.54
CA PRO A 500 1.16 -15.27 -12.67
C PRO A 500 0.21 -15.89 -11.63
N TYR A 501 0.00 -15.24 -10.47
CA TYR A 501 -0.82 -15.79 -9.38
C TYR A 501 -2.32 -15.68 -9.62
N ASP A 502 -2.78 -14.58 -10.23
CA ASP A 502 -4.22 -14.28 -10.37
C ASP A 502 -4.62 -13.82 -11.78
N GLN A 503 -3.67 -13.83 -12.73
CA GLN A 503 -3.84 -13.46 -14.14
C GLN A 503 -4.31 -12.02 -14.38
N VAL A 504 -4.16 -11.13 -13.40
CA VAL A 504 -4.50 -9.71 -13.56
C VAL A 504 -3.37 -8.96 -14.28
N LEU A 505 -3.72 -8.05 -15.20
CA LEU A 505 -2.77 -7.16 -15.86
C LEU A 505 -2.07 -6.23 -14.85
N LEU A 506 -0.74 -6.16 -14.95
CA LEU A 506 0.10 -5.44 -13.99
C LEU A 506 0.32 -3.97 -14.33
N LYS A 507 0.22 -3.57 -15.62
CA LYS A 507 0.61 -2.23 -16.09
C LYS A 507 0.06 -1.12 -15.21
N GLY A 508 -1.26 -1.09 -14.99
CA GLY A 508 -1.92 -0.03 -14.22
C GLY A 508 -1.39 0.11 -12.79
N PHE A 509 -1.05 -1.01 -12.16
CA PHE A 509 -0.50 -1.03 -10.79
C PHE A 509 0.97 -0.62 -10.72
N LEU A 510 1.72 -0.78 -11.81
CA LEU A 510 3.13 -0.46 -11.87
C LEU A 510 3.40 1.02 -12.23
N MET A 511 2.42 1.73 -12.77
CA MET A 511 2.58 3.13 -13.18
C MET A 511 3.14 4.04 -12.08
N PRO A 512 2.62 4.04 -10.82
CA PRO A 512 3.17 4.90 -9.78
C PRO A 512 4.61 4.54 -9.38
N VAL A 513 5.00 3.26 -9.52
CA VAL A 513 6.38 2.81 -9.25
C VAL A 513 7.31 3.30 -10.34
N LEU A 514 6.89 3.18 -11.61
CA LEU A 514 7.62 3.72 -12.74
C LEU A 514 7.79 5.23 -12.62
N ASP A 515 6.73 5.94 -12.24
CA ASP A 515 6.74 7.40 -12.05
C ASP A 515 7.80 7.81 -11.01
N ALA A 516 7.85 7.10 -9.89
CA ALA A 516 8.86 7.28 -8.85
C ALA A 516 10.29 7.00 -9.36
N MET A 517 10.48 5.97 -10.18
CA MET A 517 11.78 5.61 -10.76
C MET A 517 12.27 6.65 -11.76
N VAL A 518 11.39 7.21 -12.59
CA VAL A 518 11.74 8.31 -13.50
C VAL A 518 12.07 9.56 -12.69
N LEU A 519 11.23 9.93 -11.72
CA LEU A 519 11.49 11.11 -10.89
C LEU A 519 12.83 11.01 -10.12
N ALA A 520 13.16 9.83 -9.60
CA ALA A 520 14.40 9.59 -8.84
C ALA A 520 15.69 9.80 -9.65
N ARG A 521 15.61 9.84 -10.99
CA ARG A 521 16.77 10.02 -11.87
C ARG A 521 16.96 11.45 -12.34
N ALA A 522 16.06 12.34 -11.95
CA ALA A 522 16.27 13.76 -12.17
C ALA A 522 17.56 14.23 -11.48
N ARG A 523 18.19 15.26 -12.04
CA ARG A 523 19.33 15.95 -11.42
C ARG A 523 18.95 16.45 -10.04
N GLU A 524 17.76 17.04 -9.92
CA GLU A 524 17.25 17.63 -8.70
C GLU A 524 15.76 17.33 -8.56
N VAL A 525 15.29 17.10 -7.33
CA VAL A 525 13.93 16.65 -7.04
C VAL A 525 13.26 17.56 -6.02
N VAL A 526 12.14 18.17 -6.43
CA VAL A 526 11.24 18.95 -5.58
C VAL A 526 9.98 18.12 -5.30
N ILE A 527 9.48 18.12 -4.07
CA ILE A 527 8.33 17.29 -3.67
C ILE A 527 7.30 18.07 -2.87
N THR A 528 6.03 17.71 -3.01
CA THR A 528 4.97 18.13 -2.08
C THR A 528 5.31 17.76 -0.64
N ASP A 529 5.30 18.75 0.25
CA ASP A 529 5.61 18.54 1.66
C ASP A 529 4.55 17.64 2.32
N GLY A 530 4.99 16.72 3.17
CA GLY A 530 4.11 15.73 3.83
C GLY A 530 3.75 14.51 2.97
N SER A 531 4.03 14.51 1.65
CA SER A 531 3.80 13.32 0.82
C SER A 531 4.77 12.19 1.19
N THR A 532 4.24 11.03 1.57
CA THR A 532 5.06 9.83 1.83
C THR A 532 5.66 9.23 0.56
N PHE A 533 4.99 9.40 -0.59
CA PHE A 533 5.55 9.11 -1.92
C PHE A 533 6.75 10.01 -2.18
N GLY A 534 6.55 11.32 -2.10
CA GLY A 534 7.58 12.32 -2.42
C GLY A 534 8.80 12.17 -1.50
N ALA A 535 8.57 12.03 -0.19
CA ALA A 535 9.64 11.81 0.77
C ALA A 535 10.45 10.56 0.43
N PHE A 536 9.82 9.46 0.02
CA PHE A 536 10.56 8.27 -0.37
C PHE A 536 11.42 8.48 -1.62
N VAL A 537 10.86 9.14 -2.64
CA VAL A 537 11.61 9.46 -3.86
C VAL A 537 12.82 10.31 -3.51
N LYS A 538 12.63 11.43 -2.79
CA LYS A 538 13.70 12.37 -2.47
C LYS A 538 14.73 11.80 -1.49
N ASP A 539 14.28 11.15 -0.43
CA ASP A 539 15.16 10.72 0.67
C ASP A 539 15.89 9.42 0.38
N VAL A 540 15.33 8.56 -0.47
CA VAL A 540 15.85 7.21 -0.74
C VAL A 540 16.16 7.03 -2.20
N LEU A 541 15.16 7.05 -3.10
CA LEU A 541 15.38 6.64 -4.49
C LEU A 541 16.38 7.56 -5.21
N TRP A 542 16.18 8.88 -5.11
CA TRP A 542 17.06 9.89 -5.68
C TRP A 542 18.45 9.82 -5.08
N ARG A 543 18.55 9.80 -3.74
CA ARG A 543 19.85 9.65 -3.05
C ARG A 543 20.59 8.39 -3.52
N ARG A 544 19.90 7.25 -3.62
CA ARG A 544 20.48 5.98 -4.05
C ARG A 544 20.95 6.01 -5.50
N HIS A 545 20.16 6.61 -6.40
CA HIS A 545 20.52 6.77 -7.80
C HIS A 545 21.83 7.57 -7.95
N TRP A 546 21.99 8.65 -7.17
CA TRP A 546 23.17 9.51 -7.21
C TRP A 546 24.31 9.06 -6.27
N GLY A 547 24.19 7.90 -5.62
CA GLY A 547 25.23 7.38 -4.71
C GLY A 547 25.37 8.17 -3.40
N PHE A 548 24.38 8.97 -3.03
CA PHE A 548 24.35 9.77 -1.81
C PHE A 548 23.84 8.98 -0.61
N GLU A 549 24.18 9.45 0.59
CA GLU A 549 23.57 8.97 1.81
C GLU A 549 22.07 9.30 1.85
N ILE A 550 21.25 8.31 2.22
CA ILE A 550 19.81 8.46 2.36
C ILE A 550 19.45 9.35 3.55
N VAL A 551 18.31 10.05 3.46
CA VAL A 551 17.76 10.81 4.58
C VAL A 551 16.83 9.91 5.39
N GLN A 552 17.04 9.87 6.71
CA GLN A 552 16.17 9.15 7.63
C GLN A 552 15.18 10.12 8.28
N ARG A 553 13.88 9.83 8.14
CA ARG A 553 12.80 10.55 8.83
C ARG A 553 12.15 9.59 9.83
N GLY A 554 11.96 10.03 11.07
CA GLY A 554 11.27 9.25 12.13
C GLY A 554 12.10 9.03 13.37
#